data_AF-A0A1G6P7S5-F1
#
_entry.id   AF-A0A1G6P7S5-F1
#
_cell.length_a   1.000
_cell.length_b   1.000
_cell.length_c   1.000
_cell.angle_alpha   90.00
_cell.angle_beta   90.00
_cell.angle_gamma   90.00
#
_symmetry.space_group_name_H-M   'P 1'
#
loop_
_entity.id
_entity.type
_entity.pdbx_description
1 polymer ?
#
loop_
_entity_poly.entity_id
_entity_poly.type
_entity_poly.pdbx_seq_one_letter_code
_entity_poly.pdbx_strand_id
1 'polypeptide(L)'
;MTIERPLRLSAQVSDDAIASLRFAPKPFNTVMQKIYDDYGTDWTEASYGQLSEDAQVEIRALIKAEFSELKEKDIKTVLEPKLWLEQRSLMRKAEALQTKIGTAQSDDFNAFDDVLKQALKDANIKLETKEKKQFLDAVTWKNADAEPVVNKVIKAKENSLYGQFSYHGTVVEFVQDGDLRDAENIELNPSINTTDLIESYFKREVAPHVPDAWINADKRDAQDAEIGIVGYEIPFNRHFYVYEPPRDLAEIDADLDAVSREIMALLQEVHS
;
A
#
# COMPACT_ATOMS: atom_id res chain seq x y z
N MET A 1 -3.37 -21.33 -10.28
CA MET A 1 -2.08 -20.75 -10.71
C MET A 1 -1.97 -19.35 -10.15
N THR A 2 -0.77 -18.92 -9.73
CA THR A 2 -0.51 -17.53 -9.32
C THR A 2 0.28 -16.83 -10.41
N ILE A 3 -0.21 -15.69 -10.88
CA ILE A 3 0.41 -14.83 -11.89
C ILE A 3 0.97 -13.60 -11.19
N GLU A 4 2.23 -13.29 -11.46
CA GLU A 4 2.88 -12.07 -10.98
C GLU A 4 3.06 -11.09 -12.13
N ARG A 5 3.09 -9.80 -11.78
CA ARG A 5 3.31 -8.69 -12.71
C ARG A 5 4.34 -7.73 -12.11
N PRO A 6 5.07 -6.96 -12.93
CA PRO A 6 6.14 -6.13 -12.43
C PRO A 6 5.57 -4.89 -11.74
N LEU A 7 6.17 -4.51 -10.62
CA LEU A 7 5.96 -3.21 -10.00
C LEU A 7 6.55 -2.13 -10.90
N ARG A 8 5.77 -1.08 -11.14
CA ARG A 8 6.17 0.10 -11.92
C ARG A 8 5.95 1.34 -11.07
N LEU A 9 7.01 2.13 -10.89
CA LEU A 9 7.01 3.29 -10.00
C LEU A 9 7.50 4.52 -10.73
N SER A 10 6.76 5.60 -10.59
CA SER A 10 7.28 6.95 -10.83
C SER A 10 7.83 7.52 -9.54
N ALA A 11 8.79 8.43 -9.66
CA ALA A 11 9.39 9.13 -8.53
C ALA A 11 9.47 10.63 -8.79
N GLN A 12 9.19 11.43 -7.77
CA GLN A 12 9.38 12.87 -7.79
C GLN A 12 9.64 13.40 -6.39
N VAL A 13 10.75 14.13 -6.23
CA VAL A 13 11.09 14.81 -4.97
C VAL A 13 10.49 16.21 -5.00
N SER A 14 9.15 16.32 -4.95
CA SER A 14 8.44 17.61 -4.94
C SER A 14 8.45 18.24 -3.55
N ASP A 15 8.18 19.55 -3.49
CA ASP A 15 8.08 20.29 -2.22
C ASP A 15 6.96 19.72 -1.32
N ASP A 16 5.83 19.32 -1.92
CA ASP A 16 4.72 18.68 -1.22
C ASP A 16 5.11 17.31 -0.65
N ALA A 17 5.84 16.50 -1.42
CA ALA A 17 6.34 15.20 -0.98
C ALA A 17 7.29 15.36 0.21
N ILE A 18 8.20 16.33 0.17
CA ILE A 18 9.08 16.67 1.28
C ILE A 18 8.28 17.16 2.49
N ALA A 19 7.33 18.08 2.29
CA ALA A 19 6.51 18.62 3.37
C ALA A 19 5.71 17.52 4.09
N SER A 20 5.32 16.45 3.38
CA SER A 20 4.64 15.29 3.99
C SER A 20 5.51 14.54 5.01
N LEU A 21 6.84 14.59 4.87
CA LEU A 21 7.80 13.95 5.80
C LEU A 21 7.86 14.65 7.17
N ARG A 22 7.18 15.80 7.33
CA ARG A 22 6.99 16.45 8.62
C ARG A 22 6.26 15.54 9.62
N PHE A 23 5.49 14.58 9.13
CA PHE A 23 4.61 13.75 9.93
C PHE A 23 5.03 12.29 9.82
N ALA A 24 5.13 11.62 10.97
CA ALA A 24 5.45 10.21 11.01
C ALA A 24 4.34 9.37 10.34
N PRO A 25 4.64 8.16 9.83
CA PRO A 25 3.62 7.28 9.26
C PRO A 25 2.54 6.87 10.28
N LYS A 26 1.53 6.13 9.82
CA LYS A 26 0.51 5.55 10.71
C LYS A 26 1.18 4.84 11.91
N PRO A 27 0.67 5.05 13.13
CA PRO A 27 -0.62 5.68 13.45
C PRO A 27 -0.56 7.21 13.68
N PHE A 28 0.61 7.85 13.58
CA PHE A 28 0.79 9.23 14.04
C PHE A 28 0.46 10.31 13.00
N ASN A 29 0.36 9.93 11.73
CA ASN A 29 0.31 10.87 10.62
C ASN A 29 -0.80 11.93 10.76
N THR A 30 -2.06 11.50 10.95
CA THR A 30 -3.21 12.41 11.02
C THR A 30 -3.20 13.26 12.29
N VAL A 31 -2.85 12.67 13.45
CA VAL A 31 -2.80 13.40 14.72
C VAL A 31 -1.69 14.45 14.72
N MET A 32 -0.53 14.15 14.12
CA MET A 32 0.56 15.13 14.01
C MET A 32 0.19 16.27 13.05
N GLN A 33 -0.51 16.01 11.95
CA GLN A 33 -1.04 17.08 11.10
C GLN A 33 -1.91 18.04 11.91
N LYS A 34 -2.90 17.49 12.63
CA LYS A 34 -3.81 18.28 13.45
C LYS A 34 -3.09 19.12 14.51
N ILE A 35 -2.13 18.52 15.23
CA ILE A 35 -1.34 19.26 16.25
C ILE A 35 -0.47 20.33 15.61
N TYR A 36 0.12 20.06 14.45
CA TYR A 36 0.98 21.04 13.78
C TYR A 36 0.17 22.24 13.29
N ASP A 37 -1.03 22.01 12.75
CA ASP A 37 -1.90 23.09 12.29
C ASP A 37 -2.37 23.98 13.45
N ASP A 38 -2.65 23.38 14.62
CA ASP A 38 -3.16 24.11 15.78
C ASP A 38 -2.03 24.77 16.63
N TYR A 39 -0.84 24.16 16.71
CA TYR A 39 0.22 24.55 17.66
C TYR A 39 1.62 24.69 17.04
N GLY A 40 1.83 24.20 15.82
CA GLY A 40 3.17 23.99 15.25
C GLY A 40 3.60 24.98 14.17
N THR A 41 2.70 25.80 13.64
CA THR A 41 2.99 26.74 12.54
C THR A 41 4.08 27.76 12.88
N ASP A 42 4.15 28.17 14.15
CA ASP A 42 5.09 29.19 14.64
C ASP A 42 6.37 28.59 15.27
N TRP A 43 6.57 27.27 15.13
CA TRP A 43 7.77 26.63 15.65
C TRP A 43 9.05 27.14 14.96
N THR A 44 10.06 27.40 15.78
CA THR A 44 11.38 27.85 15.33
C THR A 44 12.39 26.71 15.34
N GLU A 45 13.62 26.99 14.91
CA GLU A 45 14.73 26.04 15.07
C GLU A 45 14.87 25.50 16.49
N ALA A 46 14.69 26.36 17.50
CA ALA A 46 14.93 26.07 18.90
C ALA A 46 13.70 25.50 19.63
N SER A 47 12.49 25.77 19.14
CA SER A 47 11.23 25.38 19.80
C SER A 47 10.48 24.24 19.10
N TYR A 48 11.07 23.64 18.06
CA TYR A 48 10.36 22.64 17.25
C TYR A 48 9.97 21.38 18.03
N GLY A 49 8.69 21.03 17.98
CA GLY A 49 8.13 19.92 18.75
C GLY A 49 8.01 20.20 20.25
N GLN A 50 8.32 21.41 20.73
CA GLN A 50 8.16 21.77 22.13
C GLN A 50 6.76 22.29 22.37
N LEU A 51 6.00 21.56 23.18
CA LEU A 51 4.63 21.89 23.58
C LEU A 51 4.64 22.33 25.04
N SER A 52 4.00 23.45 25.36
CA SER A 52 3.83 23.91 26.75
C SER A 52 2.98 22.91 27.54
N GLU A 53 3.07 22.94 28.87
CA GLU A 53 2.28 22.05 29.73
C GLU A 53 0.77 22.20 29.48
N ASP A 54 0.30 23.45 29.33
CA ASP A 54 -1.11 23.74 29.01
C ASP A 54 -1.52 23.14 27.65
N ALA A 55 -0.71 23.36 26.61
CA ALA A 55 -0.97 22.79 25.28
C ALA A 55 -0.97 21.25 25.31
N GLN A 56 -0.09 20.62 26.10
CA GLN A 56 -0.08 19.17 26.25
C GLN A 56 -1.38 18.64 26.89
N VAL A 57 -1.98 19.36 27.83
CA VAL A 57 -3.27 18.99 28.42
C VAL A 57 -4.39 19.07 27.38
N GLU A 58 -4.44 20.16 26.61
CA GLU A 58 -5.43 20.38 25.55
C GLU A 58 -5.30 19.36 24.41
N ILE A 59 -4.09 19.16 23.89
CA ILE A 59 -3.80 18.18 22.85
C ILE A 59 -4.17 16.77 23.32
N ARG A 60 -3.87 16.42 24.57
CA ARG A 60 -4.23 15.12 25.13
C ARG A 60 -5.74 14.93 25.21
N ALA A 61 -6.50 15.96 25.55
CA ALA A 61 -7.96 15.90 25.54
C ALA A 61 -8.50 15.74 24.10
N LEU A 62 -7.95 16.50 23.16
CA LEU A 62 -8.26 16.40 21.73
C LEU A 62 -8.00 15.00 21.17
N ILE A 63 -6.82 14.43 21.45
CA ILE A 63 -6.46 13.08 20.98
C ILE A 63 -7.45 12.04 21.50
N LYS A 64 -7.85 12.14 22.77
CA LYS A 64 -8.82 11.20 23.35
C LYS A 64 -10.23 11.35 22.76
N ALA A 65 -10.59 12.53 22.28
CA ALA A 65 -11.90 12.79 21.69
C ALA A 65 -11.97 12.38 20.21
N GLU A 66 -10.93 12.70 19.42
CA GLU A 66 -10.97 12.58 17.96
C GLU A 66 -10.16 11.38 17.42
N PHE A 67 -9.19 10.87 18.18
CA PHE A 67 -8.26 9.81 17.77
C PHE A 67 -8.26 8.67 18.80
N SER A 68 -9.45 8.12 19.05
CA SER A 68 -9.70 7.09 20.07
C SER A 68 -8.89 5.79 19.88
N GLU A 69 -8.34 5.55 18.69
CA GLU A 69 -7.45 4.44 18.37
C GLU A 69 -6.04 4.57 18.99
N LEU A 70 -5.62 5.78 19.36
CA LEU A 70 -4.30 6.04 19.92
C LEU A 70 -4.26 5.71 21.42
N LYS A 71 -3.31 4.86 21.80
CA LYS A 71 -3.13 4.45 23.19
C LYS A 71 -2.33 5.51 23.94
N GLU A 72 -2.36 5.46 25.27
CA GLU A 72 -1.62 6.38 26.14
C GLU A 72 -0.12 6.50 25.79
N LYS A 73 0.52 5.40 25.40
CA LYS A 73 1.92 5.40 24.94
C LYS A 73 2.12 6.22 23.64
N ASP A 74 1.13 6.18 22.75
CA ASP A 74 1.15 6.83 21.44
C ASP A 74 0.93 8.33 21.64
N ILE A 75 0.02 8.71 22.54
CA ILE A 75 -0.18 10.10 22.99
C ILE A 75 1.12 10.69 23.52
N LYS A 76 1.78 10.00 24.46
CA LYS A 76 3.07 10.47 25.02
C LYS A 76 4.12 10.65 23.93
N THR A 77 4.20 9.70 22.98
CA THR A 77 5.17 9.76 21.88
C THR A 77 4.97 11.01 21.01
N VAL A 78 3.73 11.41 20.75
CA VAL A 78 3.41 12.61 19.94
C VAL A 78 3.60 13.91 20.72
N LEU A 79 3.40 13.91 22.04
CA LEU A 79 3.65 15.08 22.89
C LEU A 79 5.14 15.34 23.15
N GLU A 80 5.98 14.33 22.99
CA GLU A 80 7.43 14.45 23.16
C GLU A 80 8.12 15.06 21.93
N PRO A 81 9.09 15.98 22.09
CA PRO A 81 9.79 16.62 20.96
C PRO A 81 10.56 15.64 20.08
N LYS A 82 10.93 14.47 20.61
CA LYS A 82 11.81 13.50 19.94
C LYS A 82 11.26 13.09 18.57
N LEU A 83 9.99 12.70 18.48
CA LEU A 83 9.38 12.27 17.22
C LEU A 83 9.39 13.40 16.19
N TRP A 84 9.01 14.61 16.60
CA TRP A 84 9.01 15.80 15.74
C TRP A 84 10.39 16.15 15.21
N LEU A 85 11.42 16.06 16.05
CA LEU A 85 12.80 16.31 15.66
C LEU A 85 13.34 15.24 14.71
N GLU A 86 12.97 13.96 14.90
CA GLU A 86 13.27 12.88 13.96
C GLU A 86 12.64 13.14 12.58
N GLN A 87 11.37 13.54 12.54
CA GLN A 87 10.68 13.90 11.28
C GLN A 87 11.30 15.14 10.61
N ARG A 88 11.60 16.19 11.39
CA ARG A 88 12.28 17.38 10.87
C ARG A 88 13.66 17.06 10.30
N SER A 89 14.40 16.17 10.96
CA SER A 89 15.70 15.69 10.48
C SER A 89 15.56 14.99 9.13
N LEU A 90 14.58 14.10 8.98
CA LEU A 90 14.29 13.43 7.72
C LEU A 90 13.89 14.42 6.62
N MET A 91 13.01 15.37 6.92
CA MET A 91 12.58 16.43 6.00
C MET A 91 13.78 17.23 5.48
N ARG A 92 14.72 17.62 6.36
CA ARG A 92 15.94 18.33 5.96
C ARG A 92 16.88 17.52 5.09
N LYS A 93 17.01 16.23 5.38
CA LYS A 93 17.77 15.32 4.51
C LYS A 93 17.12 15.27 3.13
N ALA A 94 15.79 15.22 3.05
CA ALA A 94 15.05 15.22 1.81
C ALA A 94 15.20 16.55 1.03
N GLU A 95 15.13 17.70 1.69
CA GLU A 95 15.42 19.03 1.11
C GLU A 95 16.83 19.08 0.51
N ALA A 96 17.83 18.63 1.27
CA ALA A 96 19.20 18.57 0.79
C ALA A 96 19.36 17.64 -0.43
N LEU A 97 18.67 16.49 -0.44
CA LEU A 97 18.66 15.58 -1.59
C LEU A 97 17.97 16.20 -2.80
N GLN A 98 16.85 16.92 -2.61
CA GLN A 98 16.14 17.61 -3.68
C GLN A 98 17.03 18.62 -4.41
N THR A 99 17.92 19.33 -3.70
CA THR A 99 18.88 20.25 -4.36
C THR A 99 19.83 19.55 -5.33
N LYS A 100 20.05 18.24 -5.17
CA LYS A 100 20.92 17.42 -6.04
C LYS A 100 20.14 16.68 -7.12
N ILE A 101 18.96 16.18 -6.78
CA ILE A 101 18.11 15.36 -7.66
C ILE A 101 17.27 16.25 -8.59
N GLY A 102 16.82 17.39 -8.10
CA GLY A 102 15.82 18.24 -8.75
C GLY A 102 14.39 17.81 -8.43
N THR A 103 13.43 18.49 -9.05
CA THR A 103 11.99 18.32 -8.82
C THR A 103 11.26 17.70 -10.02
N ALA A 104 11.98 17.33 -11.08
CA ALA A 104 11.39 16.66 -12.22
C ALA A 104 10.93 15.24 -11.86
N GLN A 105 9.79 14.84 -12.38
CA GLN A 105 9.32 13.46 -12.28
C GLN A 105 10.21 12.55 -13.14
N SER A 106 10.48 11.35 -12.63
CA SER A 106 11.07 10.24 -13.36
C SER A 106 10.07 9.10 -13.44
N ASP A 107 9.79 8.62 -14.64
CA ASP A 107 9.00 7.40 -14.89
C ASP A 107 9.91 6.15 -15.00
N ASP A 108 11.17 6.27 -14.63
CA ASP A 108 12.07 5.14 -14.41
C ASP A 108 12.64 5.21 -12.99
N PHE A 109 12.11 4.35 -12.11
CA PHE A 109 12.58 4.23 -10.74
C PHE A 109 14.03 3.73 -10.66
N ASN A 110 14.49 2.92 -11.63
CA ASN A 110 15.84 2.39 -11.63
C ASN A 110 16.85 3.53 -11.86
N ALA A 111 16.57 4.40 -12.84
CA ALA A 111 17.34 5.62 -13.07
C ALA A 111 17.28 6.57 -11.86
N PHE A 112 16.09 6.76 -11.28
CA PHE A 112 15.93 7.57 -10.07
C PHE A 112 16.75 7.02 -8.88
N ASP A 113 16.74 5.72 -8.63
CA ASP A 113 17.48 5.10 -7.53
C ASP A 113 19.00 5.28 -7.70
N ASP A 114 19.50 5.27 -8.93
CA ASP A 114 20.91 5.58 -9.21
C ASP A 114 21.25 7.06 -8.96
N VAL A 115 20.39 7.98 -9.39
CA VAL A 115 20.52 9.42 -9.07
C VAL A 115 20.44 9.65 -7.56
N LEU A 116 19.52 8.99 -6.86
CA LEU A 116 19.39 9.06 -5.41
C LEU A 116 20.63 8.53 -4.70
N LYS A 117 21.18 7.37 -5.11
CA LYS A 117 22.44 6.84 -4.56
C LYS A 117 23.59 7.82 -4.74
N GLN A 118 23.67 8.49 -5.88
CA GLN A 118 24.70 9.48 -6.13
C GLN A 118 24.49 10.73 -5.27
N ALA A 119 23.26 11.24 -5.18
CA ALA A 119 22.91 12.37 -4.33
C ALA A 119 23.20 12.12 -2.84
N LEU A 120 22.92 10.92 -2.34
CA LEU A 120 23.26 10.51 -0.98
C LEU A 120 24.77 10.57 -0.71
N LYS A 121 25.58 10.10 -1.67
CA LYS A 121 27.05 10.18 -1.57
C LYS A 121 27.54 11.62 -1.63
N ASP A 122 27.06 12.40 -2.59
CA ASP A 122 27.50 13.78 -2.83
C ASP A 122 27.13 14.72 -1.67
N ALA A 123 25.98 14.49 -1.04
CA ALA A 123 25.55 15.24 0.14
C ALA A 123 26.12 14.66 1.45
N ASN A 124 26.83 13.53 1.40
CA ASN A 124 27.27 12.77 2.57
C ASN A 124 26.13 12.49 3.57
N ILE A 125 24.95 12.14 3.03
CA ILE A 125 23.74 11.86 3.80
C ILE A 125 23.58 10.35 3.93
N LYS A 126 23.29 9.90 5.15
CA LYS A 126 22.86 8.54 5.44
C LYS A 126 21.39 8.55 5.86
N LEU A 127 20.57 7.77 5.15
CA LEU A 127 19.22 7.44 5.55
C LEU A 127 19.25 6.07 6.24
N GLU A 128 18.75 6.02 7.48
CA GLU A 128 18.50 4.75 8.16
C GLU A 128 17.39 3.96 7.45
N THR A 129 17.28 2.66 7.72
CA THR A 129 16.29 1.80 7.02
C THR A 129 14.86 2.35 7.07
N LYS A 130 14.43 2.87 8.24
CA LYS A 130 13.11 3.48 8.40
C LYS A 130 12.96 4.80 7.64
N GLU A 131 13.99 5.64 7.71
CA GLU A 131 14.04 6.92 6.99
C GLU A 131 14.01 6.71 5.48
N LYS A 132 14.81 5.78 4.95
CA LYS A 132 14.83 5.45 3.52
C LYS A 132 13.46 4.95 3.07
N LYS A 133 12.83 4.06 3.84
CA LYS A 133 11.49 3.59 3.53
C LYS A 133 10.49 4.74 3.48
N GLN A 134 10.43 5.56 4.53
CA GLN A 134 9.49 6.68 4.59
C GLN A 134 9.74 7.72 3.51
N PHE A 135 11.01 8.03 3.20
CA PHE A 135 11.37 8.91 2.09
C PHE A 135 10.87 8.37 0.75
N LEU A 136 11.14 7.09 0.45
CA LEU A 136 10.67 6.45 -0.78
C LEU A 136 9.14 6.41 -0.85
N ASP A 137 8.46 6.05 0.25
CA ASP A 137 7.00 6.02 0.33
C ASP A 137 6.39 7.43 0.06
N ALA A 138 7.10 8.51 0.40
CA ALA A 138 6.65 9.89 0.16
C ALA A 138 6.89 10.38 -1.27
N VAL A 139 7.96 9.93 -1.93
CA VAL A 139 8.39 10.45 -3.24
C VAL A 139 8.07 9.51 -4.41
N THR A 140 7.47 8.34 -4.16
CA THR A 140 7.16 7.35 -5.20
C THR A 140 5.70 6.95 -5.20
N TRP A 141 5.17 6.62 -6.38
CA TRP A 141 3.83 6.09 -6.54
C TRP A 141 3.77 5.12 -7.70
N LYS A 142 2.75 4.25 -7.70
CA LYS A 142 2.52 3.30 -8.79
C LYS A 142 2.07 4.03 -10.06
N ASN A 143 2.73 3.73 -11.17
CA ASN A 143 2.38 4.26 -12.48
C ASN A 143 2.50 3.13 -13.52
N ALA A 144 1.40 2.80 -14.19
CA ALA A 144 1.37 1.73 -15.19
C ALA A 144 2.25 2.03 -16.41
N ASP A 145 2.48 3.31 -16.71
CA ASP A 145 3.28 3.77 -17.85
C ASP A 145 4.78 3.88 -17.51
N ALA A 146 5.17 3.71 -16.24
CA ALA A 146 6.57 3.75 -15.81
C ALA A 146 7.32 2.46 -16.13
N GLU A 147 8.65 2.52 -16.19
CA GLU A 147 9.52 1.36 -16.37
C GLU A 147 9.38 0.37 -15.18
N PRO A 148 9.53 -0.94 -15.44
CA PRO A 148 9.45 -1.95 -14.39
C PRO A 148 10.65 -1.85 -13.43
N VAL A 149 10.39 -2.01 -12.14
CA VAL A 149 11.41 -1.93 -11.09
C VAL A 149 12.23 -3.22 -11.09
N VAL A 150 13.54 -3.09 -11.33
CA VAL A 150 14.48 -4.21 -11.31
C VAL A 150 14.77 -4.62 -9.86
N ASN A 151 14.52 -5.89 -9.55
CA ASN A 151 14.90 -6.47 -8.26
C ASN A 151 16.39 -6.86 -8.25
N LYS A 152 16.80 -7.62 -9.27
CA LYS A 152 18.20 -8.05 -9.42
C LYS A 152 18.52 -8.44 -10.87
N VAL A 153 19.79 -8.29 -11.22
CA VAL A 153 20.37 -8.83 -12.45
C VAL A 153 20.78 -10.28 -12.21
N ILE A 154 20.44 -11.18 -13.13
CA ILE A 154 20.75 -12.62 -13.04
C ILE A 154 21.66 -13.07 -14.18
N LYS A 155 22.52 -14.05 -13.87
CA LYS A 155 23.44 -14.68 -14.84
C LYS A 155 22.86 -15.98 -15.38
N ALA A 156 21.61 -15.94 -15.82
CA ALA A 156 20.90 -17.07 -16.40
C ALA A 156 20.41 -16.74 -17.81
N LYS A 157 19.91 -17.75 -18.52
CA LYS A 157 19.18 -17.51 -19.75
C LYS A 157 17.84 -16.85 -19.43
N GLU A 158 17.36 -16.05 -20.35
CA GLU A 158 16.01 -15.51 -20.30
C GLU A 158 14.99 -16.65 -20.20
N ASN A 159 14.00 -16.45 -19.33
CA ASN A 159 12.87 -17.34 -19.13
C ASN A 159 11.67 -16.51 -18.61
N SER A 160 11.00 -15.83 -19.54
CA SER A 160 9.89 -14.93 -19.23
C SER A 160 8.75 -15.62 -18.49
N LEU A 161 8.52 -16.93 -18.71
CA LEU A 161 7.52 -17.73 -17.99
C LEU A 161 7.72 -17.70 -16.48
N TYR A 162 8.96 -17.51 -16.02
CA TYR A 162 9.34 -17.56 -14.60
C TYR A 162 10.01 -16.26 -14.13
N GLY A 163 9.68 -15.14 -14.77
CA GLY A 163 10.05 -13.81 -14.28
C GLY A 163 11.47 -13.38 -14.64
N GLN A 164 12.12 -14.07 -15.57
CA GLN A 164 13.48 -13.81 -16.02
C GLN A 164 13.44 -13.15 -17.39
N PHE A 165 13.51 -11.82 -17.45
CA PHE A 165 13.30 -11.05 -18.66
C PHE A 165 14.59 -10.43 -19.18
N SER A 166 14.74 -10.36 -20.51
CA SER A 166 15.76 -9.52 -21.14
C SER A 166 15.37 -8.04 -21.04
N TYR A 167 16.18 -7.26 -20.32
CA TYR A 167 15.97 -5.83 -20.08
C TYR A 167 17.31 -5.09 -20.23
N HIS A 168 17.35 -4.11 -21.15
CA HIS A 168 18.54 -3.33 -21.52
C HIS A 168 19.81 -4.18 -21.76
N GLY A 169 19.66 -5.33 -22.42
CA GLY A 169 20.78 -6.22 -22.76
C GLY A 169 21.27 -7.11 -21.61
N THR A 170 20.57 -7.14 -20.48
CA THR A 170 20.84 -8.05 -19.36
C THR A 170 19.59 -8.83 -18.98
N VAL A 171 19.74 -10.00 -18.35
CA VAL A 171 18.60 -10.74 -17.82
C VAL A 171 18.34 -10.30 -16.38
N VAL A 172 17.11 -9.93 -16.07
CA VAL A 172 16.70 -9.41 -14.77
C VAL A 172 15.47 -10.14 -14.23
N GLU A 173 15.30 -10.08 -12.91
CA GLU A 173 14.01 -10.31 -12.26
C GLU A 173 13.44 -8.96 -11.81
N PHE A 174 12.14 -8.75 -12.05
CA PHE A 174 11.44 -7.56 -11.58
C PHE A 174 10.88 -7.73 -10.17
N VAL A 175 10.66 -6.62 -9.48
CA VAL A 175 9.90 -6.60 -8.24
C VAL A 175 8.44 -6.94 -8.54
N GLN A 176 7.82 -7.79 -7.73
CA GLN A 176 6.42 -8.16 -7.86
C GLN A 176 5.49 -7.03 -7.41
N ASP A 177 4.47 -6.72 -8.21
CA ASP A 177 3.36 -5.88 -7.77
C ASP A 177 2.26 -6.75 -7.14
N GLY A 178 2.14 -6.69 -5.82
CA GLY A 178 1.12 -7.43 -5.08
C GLY A 178 -0.32 -7.04 -5.40
N ASP A 179 -0.57 -5.82 -5.90
CA ASP A 179 -1.92 -5.36 -6.27
C ASP A 179 -2.33 -5.83 -7.68
N LEU A 180 -1.35 -6.21 -8.51
CA LEU A 180 -1.56 -6.77 -9.84
C LEU A 180 -1.35 -8.29 -9.87
N ARG A 181 -1.26 -8.93 -8.70
CA ARG A 181 -1.16 -10.38 -8.59
C ARG A 181 -2.52 -11.01 -8.85
N ASP A 182 -2.56 -11.89 -9.84
CA ASP A 182 -3.77 -12.60 -10.21
C ASP A 182 -3.69 -14.09 -9.84
N ALA A 183 -4.86 -14.68 -9.61
CA ALA A 183 -5.00 -16.11 -9.35
C ALA A 183 -6.00 -16.72 -10.34
N GLU A 184 -5.53 -17.70 -11.12
CA GLU A 184 -6.33 -18.37 -12.14
C GLU A 184 -6.64 -19.81 -11.72
N ASN A 185 -7.92 -20.18 -11.80
CA ASN A 185 -8.37 -21.55 -11.60
C ASN A 185 -8.40 -22.28 -12.94
N ILE A 186 -7.62 -23.36 -13.04
CA ILE A 186 -7.48 -24.16 -14.26
C ILE A 186 -8.05 -25.54 -13.96
N GLU A 187 -8.94 -26.03 -14.83
CA GLU A 187 -9.46 -27.39 -14.73
C GLU A 187 -8.32 -28.40 -14.79
N LEU A 188 -8.28 -29.32 -13.82
CA LEU A 188 -7.26 -30.36 -13.77
C LEU A 188 -7.42 -31.34 -14.93
N ASN A 189 -6.30 -31.71 -15.55
CA ASN A 189 -6.24 -32.75 -16.54
C ASN A 189 -5.33 -33.89 -16.04
N PRO A 190 -5.90 -35.03 -15.59
CA PRO A 190 -5.12 -36.16 -15.08
C PRO A 190 -4.16 -36.81 -16.11
N SER A 191 -4.25 -36.43 -17.38
CA SER A 191 -3.42 -37.00 -18.45
C SER A 191 -2.08 -36.26 -18.64
N ILE A 192 -1.89 -35.11 -18.00
CA ILE A 192 -0.65 -34.32 -18.04
C ILE A 192 -0.28 -33.87 -16.62
N ASN A 193 0.98 -33.49 -16.40
CA ASN A 193 1.36 -32.90 -15.13
C ASN A 193 0.77 -31.49 -14.97
N THR A 194 0.68 -31.01 -13.74
CA THR A 194 0.17 -29.69 -13.38
C THR A 194 1.06 -28.58 -13.93
N THR A 195 2.38 -28.80 -13.98
CA THR A 195 3.34 -27.82 -14.50
C THR A 195 3.11 -27.53 -16.00
N ASP A 196 3.02 -28.54 -16.84
CA ASP A 196 2.78 -28.42 -18.28
C ASP A 196 1.36 -27.88 -18.54
N LEU A 197 0.37 -28.27 -17.72
CA LEU A 197 -0.99 -27.72 -17.77
C LEU A 197 -0.97 -26.21 -17.54
N ILE A 198 -0.31 -25.76 -16.48
CA ILE A 198 -0.17 -24.35 -16.10
C ILE A 198 0.60 -23.58 -17.16
N GLU A 199 1.76 -24.07 -17.60
CA GLU A 199 2.55 -23.41 -18.65
C GLU A 199 1.77 -23.28 -19.95
N SER A 200 1.04 -24.33 -20.35
CA SER A 200 0.26 -24.33 -21.58
C SER A 200 -0.92 -23.35 -21.50
N TYR A 201 -1.59 -23.28 -20.34
CA TYR A 201 -2.64 -22.30 -20.09
C TYR A 201 -2.06 -20.88 -20.13
N PHE A 202 -0.97 -20.63 -19.41
CA PHE A 202 -0.33 -19.31 -19.35
C PHE A 202 0.07 -18.79 -20.74
N LYS A 203 0.70 -19.64 -21.56
CA LYS A 203 1.10 -19.28 -22.94
C LYS A 203 -0.09 -18.96 -23.84
N ARG A 204 -1.25 -19.59 -23.61
CA ARG A 204 -2.45 -19.43 -24.45
C ARG A 204 -3.33 -18.25 -24.01
N GLU A 205 -3.55 -18.11 -22.70
CA GLU A 205 -4.58 -17.22 -22.15
C GLU A 205 -4.00 -15.98 -21.43
N VAL A 206 -2.73 -15.99 -21.00
CA VAL A 206 -2.17 -14.89 -20.19
C VAL A 206 -1.13 -14.11 -20.98
N ALA A 207 -0.06 -14.77 -21.43
CA ALA A 207 1.06 -14.14 -22.11
C ALA A 207 0.68 -13.25 -23.33
N PRO A 208 -0.35 -13.58 -24.14
CA PRO A 208 -0.77 -12.72 -25.25
C PRO A 208 -1.40 -11.39 -24.80
N HIS A 209 -1.94 -11.33 -23.58
CA HIS A 209 -2.66 -10.17 -23.05
C HIS A 209 -1.80 -9.34 -22.11
N VAL A 210 -0.89 -9.98 -21.36
CA VAL A 210 0.00 -9.34 -20.40
C VAL A 210 1.43 -9.89 -20.60
N PRO A 211 2.22 -9.31 -21.53
CA PRO A 211 3.49 -9.89 -21.97
C PRO A 211 4.60 -9.85 -20.91
N ASP A 212 4.45 -8.98 -19.91
CA ASP A 212 5.37 -8.85 -18.78
C ASP A 212 4.90 -9.59 -17.52
N ALA A 213 3.82 -10.38 -17.62
CA ALA A 213 3.41 -11.28 -16.55
C ALA A 213 4.27 -12.55 -16.52
N TRP A 214 4.33 -13.22 -15.36
CA TRP A 214 4.99 -14.52 -15.23
C TRP A 214 4.32 -15.41 -14.18
N ILE A 215 4.65 -16.70 -14.21
CA ILE A 215 4.16 -17.70 -13.27
C ILE A 215 4.98 -17.63 -11.99
N ASN A 216 4.32 -17.59 -10.83
CA ASN A 216 5.00 -17.75 -9.55
C ASN A 216 5.39 -19.22 -9.31
N ALA A 217 6.64 -19.57 -9.63
CA ALA A 217 7.17 -20.92 -9.45
C ALA A 217 7.47 -21.32 -7.98
N ASP A 218 7.37 -20.37 -7.04
CA ASP A 218 7.51 -20.63 -5.60
C ASP A 218 6.21 -21.19 -4.99
N LYS A 219 5.08 -21.02 -5.68
CA LYS A 219 3.80 -21.59 -5.28
C LYS A 219 3.70 -23.01 -5.81
N ARG A 220 3.91 -23.97 -4.92
CA ARG A 220 3.91 -25.40 -5.22
C ARG A 220 2.96 -26.16 -4.32
N ASP A 221 2.38 -27.22 -4.85
CA ASP A 221 1.51 -28.10 -4.10
C ASP A 221 2.34 -28.92 -3.10
N ALA A 222 1.79 -29.16 -1.92
CA ALA A 222 2.50 -29.85 -0.85
C ALA A 222 2.66 -31.36 -1.12
N GLN A 223 1.82 -31.95 -1.97
CA GLN A 223 1.79 -33.40 -2.19
C GLN A 223 2.71 -33.83 -3.33
N ASP A 224 2.71 -33.10 -4.44
CA ASP A 224 3.48 -33.45 -5.65
C ASP A 224 4.66 -32.49 -5.93
N ALA A 225 4.76 -31.37 -5.21
CA ALA A 225 5.75 -30.31 -5.41
C ALA A 225 5.73 -29.66 -6.81
N GLU A 226 4.68 -29.88 -7.59
CA GLU A 226 4.45 -29.24 -8.87
C GLU A 226 3.97 -27.81 -8.69
N ILE A 227 4.05 -27.00 -9.75
CA ILE A 227 3.64 -25.59 -9.71
C ILE A 227 2.12 -25.51 -9.53
N GLY A 228 1.66 -24.51 -8.79
CA GLY A 228 0.25 -24.31 -8.46
C GLY A 228 -0.14 -24.92 -7.13
N ILE A 229 -1.42 -24.79 -6.78
CA ILE A 229 -2.02 -25.43 -5.60
C ILE A 229 -3.23 -26.17 -6.12
N VAL A 230 -3.30 -27.47 -5.83
CA VAL A 230 -4.44 -28.30 -6.24
C VAL A 230 -5.53 -28.16 -5.17
N GLY A 231 -6.73 -27.82 -5.61
CA GLY A 231 -7.88 -27.61 -4.74
C GLY A 231 -9.17 -28.15 -5.35
N TYR A 232 -10.15 -28.37 -4.50
CA TYR A 232 -11.51 -28.71 -4.91
C TYR A 232 -12.41 -27.51 -4.66
N GLU A 233 -13.19 -27.12 -5.68
CA GLU A 233 -14.24 -26.13 -5.53
C GLU A 233 -15.59 -26.84 -5.48
N ILE A 234 -16.39 -26.54 -4.45
CA ILE A 234 -17.80 -26.91 -4.41
C ILE A 234 -18.57 -25.63 -4.72
N PRO A 235 -19.17 -25.46 -5.91
CA PRO A 235 -19.87 -24.24 -6.26
C PRO A 235 -21.19 -24.18 -5.50
N PHE A 236 -21.14 -23.67 -4.27
CA PHE A 236 -22.26 -23.72 -3.34
C PHE A 236 -23.49 -23.02 -3.92
N ASN A 237 -23.31 -21.85 -4.53
CA ASN A 237 -24.40 -21.11 -5.16
C ASN A 237 -25.03 -21.88 -6.33
N ARG A 238 -24.27 -22.70 -7.06
CA ARG A 238 -24.84 -23.50 -8.15
C ARG A 238 -25.70 -24.65 -7.65
N HIS A 239 -25.31 -25.27 -6.53
CA HIS A 239 -25.94 -26.51 -6.06
C HIS A 239 -26.92 -26.32 -4.90
N PHE A 240 -26.74 -25.28 -4.09
CA PHE A 240 -27.48 -25.08 -2.84
C PHE A 240 -28.19 -23.73 -2.77
N TYR A 241 -28.03 -22.86 -3.77
CA TYR A 241 -28.84 -21.64 -3.82
C TYR A 241 -30.29 -22.02 -4.09
N VAL A 242 -31.12 -21.82 -3.07
CA VAL A 242 -32.56 -21.82 -3.20
C VAL A 242 -32.95 -20.36 -3.34
N TYR A 243 -33.56 -20.01 -4.48
CA TYR A 243 -34.10 -18.68 -4.67
C TYR A 243 -35.20 -18.44 -3.65
N GLU A 244 -34.97 -17.52 -2.73
CA GLU A 244 -36.00 -16.98 -1.84
C GLU A 244 -36.59 -15.73 -2.51
N PRO A 245 -37.86 -15.78 -2.95
CA PRO A 245 -38.51 -14.59 -3.46
C PRO A 245 -38.56 -13.51 -2.36
N PRO A 246 -38.45 -12.22 -2.74
CA PRO A 246 -38.65 -11.12 -1.79
C PRO A 246 -40.00 -11.25 -1.07
N ARG A 247 -40.07 -10.75 0.17
CA ARG A 247 -41.34 -10.65 0.92
C ARG A 247 -42.37 -9.84 0.12
N ASP A 248 -43.64 -10.17 0.32
CA ASP A 248 -44.73 -9.47 -0.35
C ASP A 248 -44.77 -7.98 0.06
N LEU A 249 -45.11 -7.11 -0.88
CA LEU A 249 -45.18 -5.66 -0.63
C LEU A 249 -46.17 -5.33 0.49
N ALA A 250 -47.28 -6.06 0.60
CA ALA A 250 -48.26 -5.84 1.65
C ALA A 250 -47.71 -6.13 3.05
N GLU A 251 -46.80 -7.10 3.18
CA GLU A 251 -46.12 -7.38 4.45
C GLU A 251 -45.11 -6.26 4.80
N ILE A 252 -44.42 -5.74 3.79
CA ILE A 252 -43.49 -4.61 3.95
C ILE A 252 -44.25 -3.37 4.41
N ASP A 253 -45.38 -3.06 3.77
CA ASP A 253 -46.22 -1.92 4.14
C ASP A 253 -46.77 -2.07 5.57
N ALA A 254 -47.22 -3.27 5.95
CA ALA A 254 -47.71 -3.53 7.30
C ALA A 254 -46.62 -3.36 8.38
N ASP A 255 -45.40 -3.83 8.11
CA ASP A 255 -44.24 -3.63 8.98
C ASP A 255 -43.87 -2.14 9.09
N LEU A 256 -43.87 -1.40 7.98
CA LEU A 256 -43.58 0.04 7.95
C LEU A 256 -44.61 0.84 8.74
N ASP A 257 -45.89 0.51 8.63
CA ASP A 257 -46.97 1.13 9.39
C ASP A 257 -46.88 0.80 10.90
N ALA A 258 -46.43 -0.40 11.25
CA ALA A 258 -46.21 -0.78 12.64
C ALA A 258 -45.04 0.02 13.25
N VAL A 259 -43.90 0.08 12.56
CA VAL A 259 -42.73 0.86 13.00
C VAL A 259 -43.05 2.35 13.07
N SER A 260 -43.78 2.88 12.09
CA SER A 260 -44.19 4.29 12.09
C SER A 260 -45.07 4.63 13.31
N ARG A 261 -45.98 3.73 13.68
CA ARG A 261 -46.80 3.90 14.90
C ARG A 261 -45.97 3.86 16.17
N GLU A 262 -45.00 2.95 16.26
CA GLU A 262 -44.09 2.85 17.41
C GLU A 262 -43.24 4.12 17.57
N ILE A 263 -42.67 4.63 16.47
CA ILE A 263 -41.89 5.88 16.47
C ILE A 263 -42.76 7.06 16.93
N MET A 264 -43.99 7.16 16.43
CA MET A 264 -44.91 8.23 16.82
C MET A 264 -45.30 8.16 18.30
N ALA A 265 -45.46 6.96 18.86
CA ALA A 265 -45.70 6.77 20.28
C ALA A 265 -44.51 7.22 21.13
N LEU A 266 -43.28 6.82 20.76
CA LEU A 266 -42.05 7.24 21.45
C LEU A 266 -41.85 8.76 21.40
N LEU A 267 -42.13 9.40 20.26
CA LEU A 267 -42.03 10.85 20.13
C LEU A 267 -43.02 11.61 21.02
N GLN A 268 -44.23 11.06 21.20
CA GLN A 268 -45.24 11.63 22.10
C GLN A 268 -44.84 11.54 23.57
N GLU A 269 -44.18 10.44 23.98
CA GLU A 269 -43.68 10.28 25.36
C GLU A 269 -42.57 11.27 25.72
N VAL A 270 -41.80 11.75 24.74
CA VAL A 270 -40.69 12.72 24.96
C VAL A 270 -41.17 14.18 25.00
N HIS A 271 -42.36 14.47 24.45
CA HIS A 271 -42.94 15.82 24.40
C HIS A 271 -43.99 16.11 25.50
N SER A 272 -44.14 15.19 26.48
CA SER A 272 -44.95 15.38 27.70
C SER A 272 -44.05 15.51 28.93
#